data_AF-A0A1H9I919-F1
#
_entry.id   AF-A0A1H9I919-F1
#
_cell.length_a   1.000
_cell.length_b   1.000
_cell.length_c   1.000
_cell.angle_alpha   90.00
_cell.angle_beta   90.00
_cell.angle_gamma   90.00
#
_symmetry.space_group_name_H-M   'P 1'
#
loop_
_entity.id
_entity.type
_entity.pdbx_description
1 polymer ?
#
loop_
_entity_poly.entity_id
_entity_poly.type
_entity_poly.pdbx_seq_one_letter_code
_entity_poly.pdbx_strand_id
1 'polypeptide(L)'
;MGSDKKFILELPLKVVLTEDGASNFISHNKKLLRFRLADNIEEYGISLDKFSPQSIQSMILLDYISKIEISMSEFVSSRQEVMDLSKVIVYSLLYKQFDRDVYSALIQCECVRKHNRANPSHLIDERTNMSERQLRSILQNKENTIQNTRRTILDPIWKSIMTNKDYSSEEKNIYLLMSEKFMNRLGLMNWYIITLFAKNEGAAEMYVAIRNLLSSYMDKSKVAEYISVMVMELALNNENTNIRKEARNMYHGIDDIDALIFDPEVRAKIVQELQRKHELVFLSWKLGGGSTSIGKQGRLSITLYNKDDEFQEMKDNIESAKNSNTNKKSLIDFYRELPEGQEGTDLGLYYLSYLDDACKKVNVKFESLVNQFSASDLTVINLNFNF
;
A
#
# COMPACT_ATOMS: atom_id res chain seq x y z
N MET A 1 -22.07 25.22 -2.33
CA MET A 1 -20.66 25.27 -2.79
C MET A 1 -19.79 25.55 -1.58
N GLY A 2 -19.47 24.52 -0.81
CA GLY A 2 -18.47 24.60 0.24
C GLY A 2 -17.10 24.41 -0.41
N SER A 3 -16.14 25.26 -0.10
CA SER A 3 -14.75 25.05 -0.47
C SER A 3 -14.25 23.78 0.21
N ASP A 4 -14.23 22.66 -0.49
CA ASP A 4 -13.58 21.44 -0.02
C ASP A 4 -12.12 21.77 0.28
N LYS A 5 -11.78 21.89 1.56
CA LYS A 5 -10.39 21.90 2.00
C LYS A 5 -9.79 20.62 1.43
N LYS A 6 -8.83 20.75 0.51
CA LYS A 6 -8.08 19.61 0.01
C LYS A 6 -7.50 18.88 1.22
N PHE A 7 -7.85 17.61 1.38
CA PHE A 7 -7.28 16.76 2.40
C PHE A 7 -5.77 16.64 2.16
N ILE A 8 -4.97 17.09 3.13
CA ILE A 8 -3.51 17.13 3.09
C ILE A 8 -2.99 16.32 4.28
N LEU A 9 -2.00 15.45 4.02
CA LEU A 9 -1.23 14.79 5.06
C LEU A 9 0.03 15.59 5.35
N GLU A 10 0.38 15.67 6.63
CA GLU A 10 1.59 16.35 7.12
C GLU A 10 2.53 15.30 7.73
N LEU A 11 3.38 14.72 6.89
CA LEU A 11 4.37 13.70 7.26
C LEU A 11 5.68 13.98 6.50
N PRO A 12 6.85 13.70 7.09
CA PRO A 12 8.15 13.84 6.42
C PRO A 12 8.35 12.73 5.39
N LEU A 13 7.77 12.90 4.21
CA LEU A 13 7.68 11.90 3.16
C LEU A 13 8.86 12.00 2.20
N LYS A 14 9.67 10.93 2.12
CA LYS A 14 10.61 10.71 1.03
C LYS A 14 9.98 9.77 0.00
N VAL A 15 10.01 10.17 -1.26
CA VAL A 15 9.49 9.37 -2.38
C VAL A 15 10.62 9.08 -3.35
N VAL A 16 10.95 7.81 -3.53
CA VAL A 16 11.91 7.35 -4.54
C VAL A 16 11.17 7.07 -5.83
N LEU A 17 11.71 7.58 -6.93
CA LEU A 17 11.10 7.45 -8.24
C LEU A 17 11.61 6.22 -9.00
N THR A 18 10.78 5.72 -9.91
CA THR A 18 11.23 4.82 -10.98
C THR A 18 11.97 5.61 -12.08
N GLU A 19 12.56 4.92 -13.05
CA GLU A 19 13.15 5.57 -14.24
C GLU A 19 12.12 6.40 -15.01
N ASP A 20 10.91 5.87 -15.18
CA ASP A 20 9.79 6.56 -15.83
C ASP A 20 9.36 7.80 -15.03
N GLY A 21 9.25 7.65 -13.71
CA GLY A 21 8.95 8.76 -12.80
C GLY A 21 10.01 9.85 -12.84
N ALA A 22 11.30 9.49 -12.76
CA ALA A 22 12.41 10.43 -12.83
C ALA A 22 12.43 11.18 -14.17
N SER A 23 12.26 10.46 -15.28
CA SER A 23 12.20 11.04 -16.63
C SER A 23 11.02 12.03 -16.78
N ASN A 24 9.86 11.69 -16.22
CA ASN A 24 8.71 12.60 -16.21
C ASN A 24 8.99 13.86 -15.38
N PHE A 25 9.66 13.77 -14.23
CA PHE A 25 9.99 14.95 -13.43
C PHE A 25 11.03 15.84 -14.11
N ILE A 26 12.08 15.24 -14.69
CA ILE A 26 13.14 15.97 -15.40
C ILE A 26 12.58 16.71 -16.62
N SER A 27 11.73 16.04 -17.42
CA SER A 27 11.10 16.67 -18.60
C SER A 27 10.17 17.84 -18.26
N HIS A 28 9.66 17.89 -17.02
CA HIS A 28 8.87 19.01 -16.50
C HIS A 28 9.69 19.99 -15.65
N ASN A 29 11.03 20.01 -15.81
CA ASN A 29 11.97 20.89 -15.12
C ASN A 29 11.87 20.83 -13.58
N LYS A 30 11.52 19.66 -13.02
CA LYS A 30 11.54 19.42 -11.58
C LYS A 30 12.90 18.84 -11.18
N LYS A 31 13.56 19.48 -10.21
CA LYS A 31 14.82 18.97 -9.65
C LYS A 31 14.53 17.76 -8.77
N LEU A 32 15.31 16.71 -8.98
CA LEU A 32 15.33 15.54 -8.10
C LEU A 32 16.32 15.79 -6.97
N LEU A 33 15.95 15.36 -5.78
CA LEU A 33 16.85 15.30 -4.64
C LEU A 33 17.58 13.96 -4.67
N ARG A 34 18.87 14.00 -4.36
CA ARG A 34 19.64 12.81 -3.98
C ARG A 34 19.62 12.79 -2.45
N PHE A 35 19.03 11.76 -1.88
CA PHE A 35 19.08 11.55 -0.44
C PHE A 35 19.51 10.13 -0.16
N ARG A 36 20.24 10.00 0.94
CA ARG A 36 20.54 8.72 1.55
C ARG A 36 19.30 8.27 2.30
N LEU A 37 18.79 7.11 1.91
CA LEU A 37 17.80 6.41 2.71
C LEU A 37 18.50 5.74 3.88
N ALA A 38 17.71 5.29 4.85
CA ALA A 38 18.32 4.63 5.99
C ALA A 38 18.85 3.22 5.69
N ASP A 39 18.61 2.68 4.49
CA ASP A 39 19.42 1.57 3.99
C ASP A 39 20.79 2.01 3.46
N ASN A 40 21.24 3.23 3.78
CA ASN A 40 22.49 3.85 3.33
C ASN A 40 22.67 3.90 1.80
N ILE A 41 21.63 3.56 1.04
CA ILE A 41 21.59 3.64 -0.41
C ILE A 41 21.19 5.06 -0.79
N GLU A 42 21.95 5.64 -1.70
CA GLU A 42 21.58 6.91 -2.31
C GLU A 42 20.56 6.66 -3.40
N GLU A 43 19.40 7.28 -3.23
CA GLU A 43 18.29 7.19 -4.15
C GLU A 43 17.94 8.59 -4.69
N TYR A 44 17.30 8.62 -5.86
CA TYR A 44 16.82 9.84 -6.47
C TYR A 44 15.31 9.95 -6.30
N GLY A 45 14.86 11.12 -5.87
CA GLY A 45 13.46 11.29 -5.53
C GLY A 45 13.03 12.70 -5.19
N ILE A 46 11.94 12.79 -4.44
CA ILE A 46 11.39 14.04 -3.90
C ILE A 46 11.15 13.89 -2.40
N SER A 47 11.25 15.00 -1.67
CA SER A 47 10.94 15.09 -0.24
C SER A 47 9.79 16.07 -0.06
N LEU A 48 8.81 15.71 0.75
CA LEU A 48 7.57 16.46 0.98
C LEU A 48 7.21 16.43 2.45
N ASP A 49 6.95 17.58 3.06
CA ASP A 49 6.42 17.65 4.44
C ASP A 49 4.89 17.78 4.46
N LYS A 50 4.30 18.18 3.34
CA LYS A 50 2.85 18.29 3.13
C LYS A 50 2.49 17.80 1.75
N PHE A 51 1.50 16.91 1.65
CA PHE A 51 1.09 16.37 0.36
C PHE A 51 -0.37 15.95 0.32
N SER A 52 -0.95 15.95 -0.87
CA SER A 52 -2.29 15.39 -1.11
C SER A 52 -2.16 13.87 -1.35
N PRO A 53 -2.92 13.04 -0.63
CA PRO A 53 -2.98 11.59 -0.88
C PRO A 53 -3.30 11.21 -2.31
N GLN A 54 -4.17 11.98 -2.96
CA GLN A 54 -4.55 11.76 -4.35
C GLN A 54 -3.36 11.94 -5.30
N SER A 55 -2.40 12.81 -4.96
CA SER A 55 -1.19 13.01 -5.76
C SER A 55 -0.27 11.79 -5.67
N ILE A 56 -0.05 11.27 -4.46
CA ILE A 56 0.73 10.04 -4.24
C ILE A 56 0.06 8.84 -4.93
N GLN A 57 -1.25 8.67 -4.74
CA GLN A 57 -2.01 7.64 -5.44
C GLN A 57 -1.82 7.72 -6.96
N SER A 58 -1.96 8.92 -7.54
CA SER A 58 -1.81 9.09 -8.99
C SER A 58 -0.41 8.71 -9.47
N MET A 59 0.64 9.08 -8.71
CA MET A 59 2.00 8.69 -9.04
C MET A 59 2.23 7.17 -8.93
N ILE A 60 1.62 6.48 -7.96
CA ILE A 60 1.67 5.01 -7.86
C ILE A 60 0.96 4.35 -9.05
N LEU A 61 -0.22 4.85 -9.41
CA LEU A 61 -1.00 4.36 -10.56
C LEU A 61 -0.26 4.50 -11.88
N LEU A 62 0.58 5.53 -12.02
CA LEU A 62 1.43 5.79 -13.18
C LEU A 62 2.79 5.09 -13.15
N ASP A 63 3.06 4.22 -12.16
CA ASP A 63 4.36 3.56 -11.99
C ASP A 63 5.53 4.52 -11.74
N TYR A 64 5.28 5.72 -11.21
CA TYR A 64 6.33 6.72 -10.97
C TYR A 64 7.08 6.52 -9.66
N ILE A 65 6.52 5.75 -8.71
CA ILE A 65 7.07 5.56 -7.37
C ILE A 65 7.53 4.12 -7.20
N SER A 66 8.78 3.94 -6.76
CA SER A 66 9.36 2.62 -6.43
C SER A 66 9.40 2.37 -4.91
N LYS A 67 9.61 3.41 -4.11
CA LYS A 67 9.70 3.33 -2.64
C LYS A 67 9.18 4.63 -2.01
N ILE A 68 8.54 4.50 -0.86
CA ILE A 68 8.14 5.61 0.02
C ILE A 68 8.75 5.36 1.39
N GLU A 69 9.30 6.38 2.03
CA GLU A 69 9.84 6.30 3.39
C GLU A 69 9.37 7.49 4.22
N ILE A 70 9.04 7.24 5.48
CA ILE A 70 8.89 8.27 6.52
C ILE A 70 9.75 7.91 7.72
N SER A 71 10.25 8.92 8.41
CA SER A 71 11.12 8.74 9.58
C SER A 71 10.83 9.79 10.63
N MET A 72 10.54 9.36 11.86
CA MET A 72 10.13 10.25 12.96
C MET A 72 10.63 9.68 14.30
N SER A 73 10.89 10.56 15.27
CA SER A 73 11.15 10.13 16.67
C SER A 73 9.87 9.73 17.41
N GLU A 74 8.71 10.21 16.95
CA GLU A 74 7.38 9.93 17.51
C GLU A 74 6.37 9.78 16.36
N PHE A 75 5.62 8.68 16.36
CA PHE A 75 4.54 8.37 15.42
C PHE A 75 3.16 8.57 16.04
N VAL A 76 2.99 8.46 17.37
CA VAL A 76 1.68 8.59 18.02
C VAL A 76 0.98 9.91 17.69
N SER A 77 1.74 10.99 17.51
CA SER A 77 1.23 12.32 17.13
C SER A 77 0.67 12.39 15.72
N SER A 78 1.02 11.44 14.85
CA SER A 78 0.65 11.40 13.43
C SER A 78 0.01 10.06 13.04
N ARG A 79 -0.66 9.44 14.03
CA ARG A 79 -1.27 8.11 13.92
C ARG A 79 -2.19 8.00 12.70
N GLN A 80 -3.09 8.95 12.54
CA GLN A 80 -4.11 8.91 11.49
C GLN A 80 -3.45 9.10 10.11
N GLU A 81 -2.49 10.01 9.98
CA GLU A 81 -1.79 10.28 8.73
C GLU A 81 -0.98 9.07 8.24
N VAL A 82 -0.32 8.35 9.16
CA VAL A 82 0.46 7.13 8.84
C VAL A 82 -0.46 6.01 8.36
N MET A 83 -1.60 5.84 9.03
CA MET A 83 -2.62 4.87 8.63
C MET A 83 -3.21 5.23 7.26
N ASP A 84 -3.53 6.51 7.03
CA ASP A 84 -4.09 6.98 5.76
C ASP A 84 -3.09 6.84 4.61
N LEU A 85 -1.80 7.15 4.83
CA LEU A 85 -0.74 6.89 3.84
C LEU A 85 -0.65 5.39 3.51
N SER A 86 -0.67 4.52 4.51
CA SER A 86 -0.63 3.06 4.33
C SER A 86 -1.81 2.58 3.48
N LYS A 87 -3.03 3.05 3.80
CA LYS A 87 -4.24 2.73 3.03
C LYS A 87 -4.11 3.21 1.59
N VAL A 88 -3.68 4.45 1.38
CA VAL A 88 -3.50 5.03 0.04
C VAL A 88 -2.57 4.18 -0.81
N ILE A 89 -1.46 3.70 -0.24
CA ILE A 89 -0.51 2.82 -0.92
C ILE A 89 -1.18 1.50 -1.31
N VAL A 90 -1.81 0.80 -0.36
CA VAL A 90 -2.44 -0.51 -0.60
C VAL A 90 -3.59 -0.39 -1.60
N TYR A 91 -4.49 0.58 -1.45
CA TYR A 91 -5.58 0.80 -2.41
C TYR A 91 -5.06 1.10 -3.82
N SER A 92 -3.95 1.84 -3.94
CA SER A 92 -3.35 2.12 -5.25
C SER A 92 -2.86 0.84 -5.93
N LEU A 93 -2.26 -0.09 -5.18
CA LEU A 93 -1.88 -1.40 -5.71
C LEU A 93 -3.09 -2.22 -6.15
N LEU A 94 -4.14 -2.26 -5.31
CA LEU A 94 -5.39 -2.97 -5.63
C LEU A 94 -6.05 -2.42 -6.90
N TYR A 95 -6.06 -1.10 -7.10
CA TYR A 95 -6.62 -0.49 -8.31
C TYR A 95 -5.87 -0.91 -9.57
N LYS A 96 -4.53 -0.92 -9.54
CA LYS A 96 -3.72 -1.37 -10.69
C LYS A 96 -3.96 -2.83 -11.03
N GLN A 97 -4.02 -3.66 -10.00
CA GLN A 97 -4.22 -5.09 -10.17
C GLN A 97 -5.64 -5.38 -10.68
N PHE A 98 -6.65 -4.71 -10.14
CA PHE A 98 -8.02 -4.80 -10.65
C PHE A 98 -8.09 -4.41 -12.13
N ASP A 99 -7.47 -3.31 -12.54
CA ASP A 99 -7.43 -2.88 -13.93
C ASP A 99 -6.82 -3.95 -14.86
N ARG A 100 -5.66 -4.50 -14.48
CA ARG A 100 -4.97 -5.56 -15.23
C ARG A 100 -5.78 -6.86 -15.28
N ASP A 101 -6.38 -7.26 -14.18
CA ASP A 101 -7.14 -8.50 -14.09
C ASP A 101 -8.46 -8.39 -14.87
N VAL A 102 -9.10 -7.21 -14.87
CA VAL A 102 -10.24 -6.92 -15.75
C VAL A 102 -9.82 -7.03 -17.21
N TYR A 103 -8.70 -6.43 -17.62
CA TYR A 103 -8.20 -6.56 -18.98
C TYR A 103 -8.02 -8.02 -19.39
N SER A 104 -7.32 -8.77 -18.54
CA SER A 104 -7.07 -10.21 -18.73
C SER A 104 -8.36 -11.01 -18.85
N ALA A 105 -9.40 -10.68 -18.05
CA ALA A 105 -10.69 -11.36 -18.13
C ALA A 105 -11.45 -10.99 -19.41
N LEU A 106 -11.44 -9.72 -19.82
CA LEU A 106 -12.17 -9.24 -20.99
C LEU A 106 -11.68 -9.88 -22.29
N ILE A 107 -10.36 -10.00 -22.48
CA ILE A 107 -9.80 -10.62 -23.70
C ILE A 107 -10.12 -12.11 -23.83
N GLN A 108 -10.51 -12.76 -22.73
CA GLN A 108 -10.91 -14.17 -22.70
C GLN A 108 -12.41 -14.39 -22.95
N CYS A 109 -13.23 -13.33 -22.96
CA CYS A 109 -14.65 -13.44 -23.26
C CYS A 109 -14.89 -13.87 -24.72
N GLU A 110 -15.97 -14.61 -24.96
CA GLU A 110 -16.23 -15.22 -26.27
C GLU A 110 -16.43 -14.19 -27.38
N CYS A 111 -16.99 -13.02 -27.06
CA CYS A 111 -17.15 -11.92 -28.03
C CYS A 111 -15.81 -11.40 -28.57
N VAL A 112 -14.77 -11.30 -27.71
CA VAL A 112 -13.43 -10.86 -28.12
C VAL A 112 -12.74 -11.96 -28.92
N ARG A 113 -12.82 -13.21 -28.47
CA ARG A 113 -12.26 -14.35 -29.20
C ARG A 113 -12.88 -14.50 -30.59
N LYS A 114 -14.19 -14.34 -30.74
CA LYS A 114 -14.87 -14.32 -32.04
C LYS A 114 -14.41 -13.16 -32.92
N HIS A 115 -14.25 -11.96 -32.34
CA HIS A 115 -13.70 -10.82 -33.06
C HIS A 115 -12.29 -11.08 -33.58
N ASN A 116 -11.40 -11.63 -32.74
CA ASN A 116 -10.04 -11.98 -33.10
C ASN A 116 -9.99 -13.03 -34.23
N ARG A 117 -10.87 -14.04 -34.21
CA ARG A 117 -10.99 -15.03 -35.29
C ARG A 117 -11.41 -14.38 -36.62
N ALA A 118 -12.30 -13.39 -36.57
CA ALA A 118 -12.76 -12.66 -37.75
C ALA A 118 -11.77 -11.58 -38.23
N ASN A 119 -10.88 -11.09 -37.36
CA ASN A 119 -9.95 -9.98 -37.62
C ASN A 119 -8.51 -10.37 -37.24
N PRO A 120 -7.90 -11.36 -37.91
CA PRO A 120 -6.59 -11.89 -37.51
C PRO A 120 -5.44 -10.89 -37.62
N SER A 121 -5.59 -9.80 -38.39
CA SER A 121 -4.61 -8.71 -38.50
C SER A 121 -4.70 -7.67 -37.37
N HIS A 122 -5.78 -7.69 -36.58
CA HIS A 122 -6.07 -6.70 -35.54
C HIS A 122 -6.54 -7.40 -34.26
N LEU A 123 -5.66 -8.24 -33.71
CA LEU A 123 -5.94 -8.99 -32.49
C LEU A 123 -6.04 -8.06 -31.27
N ILE A 124 -7.01 -8.37 -30.40
CA ILE A 124 -7.13 -7.85 -29.05
C ILE A 124 -6.69 -8.96 -28.09
N ASP A 125 -5.45 -8.91 -27.64
CA ASP A 125 -4.79 -9.90 -26.78
C ASP A 125 -3.87 -9.22 -25.74
N GLU A 126 -3.07 -10.01 -25.03
CA GLU A 126 -2.15 -9.52 -23.98
C GLU A 126 -1.06 -8.56 -24.51
N ARG A 127 -0.79 -8.57 -25.81
CA ARG A 127 0.24 -7.73 -26.45
C ARG A 127 -0.35 -6.49 -27.09
N THR A 128 -1.67 -6.40 -27.21
CA THR A 128 -2.34 -5.22 -27.75
C THR A 128 -2.04 -4.01 -26.88
N ASN A 129 -1.37 -3.03 -27.46
CA ASN A 129 -1.08 -1.75 -26.83
C ASN A 129 -1.59 -0.62 -27.72
N MET A 130 -2.24 0.36 -27.12
CA MET A 130 -2.73 1.56 -27.78
C MET A 130 -2.30 2.78 -27.00
N SER A 131 -1.86 3.82 -27.70
CA SER A 131 -1.49 5.06 -27.03
C SER A 131 -2.72 5.67 -26.33
N GLU A 132 -2.48 6.31 -25.19
CA GLU A 132 -3.53 6.98 -24.43
C GLU A 132 -4.26 8.04 -25.29
N ARG A 133 -3.54 8.72 -26.17
CA ARG A 133 -4.11 9.68 -27.13
C ARG A 133 -5.13 9.04 -28.06
N GLN A 134 -4.82 7.87 -28.62
CA GLN A 134 -5.74 7.12 -29.49
C GLN A 134 -6.98 6.67 -28.71
N LEU A 135 -6.79 6.10 -27.51
CA LEU A 135 -7.89 5.63 -26.67
C LEU A 135 -8.84 6.77 -26.28
N ARG A 136 -8.29 7.92 -25.87
CA ARG A 136 -9.09 9.12 -25.56
C ARG A 136 -9.90 9.59 -26.77
N SER A 137 -9.30 9.61 -27.95
CA SER A 137 -9.99 10.01 -29.18
C SER A 137 -11.16 9.08 -29.53
N ILE A 138 -10.98 7.76 -29.40
CA ILE A 138 -12.03 6.77 -29.67
C ILE A 138 -13.18 6.89 -28.66
N LEU A 139 -12.86 7.14 -27.39
CA LEU A 139 -13.83 7.17 -26.28
C LEU A 139 -14.55 8.52 -26.12
N GLN A 140 -14.06 9.60 -26.74
CA GLN A 140 -14.56 10.97 -26.54
C GLN A 140 -16.09 11.11 -26.70
N ASN A 141 -16.70 10.36 -27.63
CA ASN A 141 -18.13 10.41 -27.92
C ASN A 141 -18.90 9.19 -27.38
N LYS A 142 -18.32 8.44 -26.43
CA LYS A 142 -18.91 7.21 -25.86
C LYS A 142 -19.35 7.36 -24.41
N GLU A 143 -19.32 8.56 -23.84
CA GLU A 143 -19.62 8.82 -22.43
C GLU A 143 -20.97 8.23 -21.99
N ASN A 144 -22.04 8.45 -22.76
CA ASN A 144 -23.36 7.88 -22.46
C ASN A 144 -23.35 6.34 -22.44
N THR A 145 -22.60 5.71 -23.36
CA THR A 145 -22.44 4.25 -23.37
C THR A 145 -21.67 3.78 -22.14
N ILE A 146 -20.57 4.46 -21.79
CA ILE A 146 -19.77 4.17 -20.60
C ILE A 146 -20.62 4.25 -19.33
N GLN A 147 -21.39 5.33 -19.15
CA GLN A 147 -22.22 5.51 -17.96
C GLN A 147 -23.36 4.47 -17.87
N ASN A 148 -24.03 4.16 -18.98
CA ASN A 148 -25.05 3.12 -19.03
C ASN A 148 -24.48 1.73 -18.73
N THR A 149 -23.31 1.40 -19.29
CA THR A 149 -22.63 0.14 -19.02
C THR A 149 -22.13 0.07 -17.57
N ARG A 150 -21.58 1.16 -17.02
CA ARG A 150 -21.19 1.24 -15.61
C ARG A 150 -22.37 0.95 -14.70
N ARG A 151 -23.52 1.57 -14.94
CA ARG A 151 -24.76 1.31 -14.20
C ARG A 151 -25.22 -0.14 -14.34
N THR A 152 -25.18 -0.69 -15.55
CA THR A 152 -25.51 -2.10 -15.81
C THR A 152 -24.63 -3.03 -14.97
N ILE A 153 -23.34 -2.74 -14.84
CA ILE A 153 -22.40 -3.52 -14.03
C ILE A 153 -22.70 -3.36 -12.53
N LEU A 154 -22.89 -2.12 -12.06
CA LEU A 154 -23.00 -1.79 -10.64
C LEU A 154 -24.37 -2.10 -10.00
N ASP A 155 -25.48 -1.92 -10.72
CA ASP A 155 -26.85 -2.05 -10.17
C ASP A 155 -27.08 -3.40 -9.44
N PRO A 156 -26.67 -4.56 -9.98
CA PRO A 156 -26.80 -5.84 -9.27
C PRO A 156 -25.96 -5.93 -7.99
N ILE A 157 -24.76 -5.33 -8.00
CA ILE A 157 -23.85 -5.30 -6.85
C ILE A 157 -24.45 -4.42 -5.75
N TRP A 158 -24.91 -3.21 -6.12
CA TRP A 158 -25.54 -2.29 -5.20
C TRP A 158 -26.82 -2.87 -4.57
N LYS A 159 -27.62 -3.56 -5.38
CA LYS A 159 -28.80 -4.28 -4.88
C LYS A 159 -28.39 -5.33 -3.85
N SER A 160 -27.38 -6.16 -4.14
CA SER A 160 -26.87 -7.17 -3.22
C SER A 160 -26.41 -6.56 -1.90
N ILE A 161 -25.60 -5.48 -1.94
CA ILE A 161 -25.11 -4.75 -0.77
C ILE A 161 -26.28 -4.21 0.07
N MET A 162 -27.24 -3.55 -0.57
CA MET A 162 -28.38 -2.93 0.14
C MET A 162 -29.28 -3.96 0.82
N THR A 163 -29.47 -5.12 0.18
CA THR A 163 -30.27 -6.23 0.73
C THR A 163 -29.54 -7.07 1.78
N ASN A 164 -28.22 -6.92 1.92
CA ASN A 164 -27.45 -7.64 2.92
C ASN A 164 -27.85 -7.16 4.33
N LYS A 165 -28.25 -8.09 5.19
CA LYS A 165 -28.68 -7.82 6.57
C LYS A 165 -27.52 -7.80 7.57
N ASP A 166 -26.37 -8.37 7.18
CA ASP A 166 -25.19 -8.44 8.02
C ASP A 166 -24.40 -7.12 8.02
N TYR A 167 -24.66 -6.25 7.04
CA TYR A 167 -24.01 -4.94 6.94
C TYR A 167 -24.79 -3.85 7.67
N SER A 168 -24.07 -3.03 8.43
CA SER A 168 -24.57 -1.75 8.93
C SER A 168 -24.84 -0.76 7.78
N SER A 169 -25.53 0.33 8.09
CA SER A 169 -25.78 1.41 7.12
C SER A 169 -24.47 2.04 6.65
N GLU A 170 -23.51 2.20 7.55
CA GLU A 170 -22.18 2.74 7.29
C GLU A 170 -21.39 1.81 6.37
N GLU A 171 -21.39 0.51 6.66
CA GLU A 171 -20.72 -0.50 5.82
C GLU A 171 -21.30 -0.54 4.42
N LYS A 172 -22.64 -0.47 4.28
CA LYS A 172 -23.30 -0.39 2.97
C LYS A 172 -22.79 0.80 2.16
N ASN A 173 -22.74 1.98 2.78
CA ASN A 173 -22.24 3.19 2.12
C ASN A 173 -20.77 3.06 1.70
N ILE A 174 -19.93 2.48 2.56
CA ILE A 174 -18.52 2.22 2.26
C ILE A 174 -18.39 1.29 1.04
N TYR A 175 -19.12 0.18 1.01
CA TYR A 175 -19.06 -0.77 -0.11
C TYR A 175 -19.60 -0.17 -1.41
N LEU A 176 -20.67 0.62 -1.37
CA LEU A 176 -21.16 1.34 -2.55
C LEU A 176 -20.07 2.26 -3.13
N LEU A 177 -19.53 3.16 -2.30
CA LEU A 177 -18.49 4.11 -2.72
C LEU A 177 -17.23 3.41 -3.20
N MET A 178 -16.87 2.30 -2.58
CA MET A 178 -15.73 1.48 -2.97
C MET A 178 -15.94 0.85 -4.36
N SER A 179 -17.12 0.28 -4.62
CA SER A 179 -17.46 -0.29 -5.92
C SER A 179 -17.36 0.76 -7.05
N GLU A 180 -17.83 1.98 -6.77
CA GLU A 180 -17.70 3.12 -7.69
C GLU A 180 -16.24 3.51 -7.91
N LYS A 181 -15.44 3.59 -6.85
CA LYS A 181 -14.02 3.95 -6.94
C LYS A 181 -13.25 2.99 -7.84
N PHE A 182 -13.42 1.68 -7.69
CA PHE A 182 -12.79 0.70 -8.58
C PHE A 182 -13.22 0.92 -10.04
N MET A 183 -14.53 1.06 -10.30
CA MET A 183 -15.05 1.31 -11.65
C MET A 183 -14.59 2.65 -12.24
N ASN A 184 -14.34 3.66 -11.42
CA ASN A 184 -13.82 4.97 -11.84
C ASN A 184 -12.32 4.95 -12.13
N ARG A 185 -11.60 3.94 -11.65
CA ARG A 185 -10.16 3.75 -11.85
C ARG A 185 -9.82 2.76 -12.97
N LEU A 186 -10.82 2.16 -13.62
CA LEU A 186 -10.59 1.37 -14.84
C LEU A 186 -9.96 2.23 -15.94
N GLY A 187 -8.86 1.72 -16.48
CA GLY A 187 -8.08 2.30 -17.54
C GLY A 187 -8.84 2.37 -18.87
N LEU A 188 -8.33 3.24 -19.75
CA LEU A 188 -8.98 3.52 -21.03
C LEU A 188 -9.03 2.30 -21.95
N MET A 189 -8.05 1.40 -21.86
CA MET A 189 -8.03 0.18 -22.68
C MET A 189 -9.19 -0.75 -22.31
N ASN A 190 -9.48 -0.90 -21.02
CA ASN A 190 -10.65 -1.65 -20.54
C ASN A 190 -11.95 -1.03 -21.04
N TRP A 191 -12.11 0.29 -20.91
CA TRP A 191 -13.29 0.98 -21.42
C TRP A 191 -13.43 0.90 -22.95
N TYR A 192 -12.32 0.93 -23.67
CA TYR A 192 -12.32 0.71 -25.11
C TYR A 192 -12.91 -0.67 -25.47
N ILE A 193 -12.41 -1.75 -24.86
CA ILE A 193 -12.92 -3.10 -25.11
C ILE A 193 -14.40 -3.19 -24.70
N ILE A 194 -14.76 -2.75 -23.50
CA ILE A 194 -16.13 -2.79 -22.98
C ILE A 194 -17.09 -2.08 -23.95
N THR A 195 -16.74 -0.88 -24.40
CA THR A 195 -17.61 -0.09 -25.30
C THR A 195 -17.66 -0.64 -26.72
N LEU A 196 -16.56 -1.23 -27.21
CA LEU A 196 -16.50 -1.89 -28.52
C LEU A 196 -17.47 -3.06 -28.61
N PHE A 197 -17.59 -3.84 -27.52
CA PHE A 197 -18.41 -5.05 -27.47
C PHE A 197 -19.77 -4.88 -26.79
N ALA A 198 -20.11 -3.67 -26.29
CA ALA A 198 -21.30 -3.44 -25.46
C ALA A 198 -22.64 -3.86 -26.10
N LYS A 199 -22.72 -3.91 -27.43
CA LYS A 199 -23.92 -4.29 -28.20
C LYS A 199 -23.87 -5.71 -28.75
N ASN A 200 -22.80 -6.45 -28.51
CA ASN A 200 -22.63 -7.80 -29.02
C ASN A 200 -23.34 -8.80 -28.10
N GLU A 201 -23.75 -9.95 -28.64
CA GLU A 201 -24.45 -11.00 -27.88
C GLU A 201 -23.63 -11.52 -26.67
N GLY A 202 -22.29 -11.40 -26.70
CA GLY A 202 -21.41 -11.78 -25.60
C GLY A 202 -21.12 -10.69 -24.55
N ALA A 203 -21.74 -9.51 -24.64
CA ALA A 203 -21.46 -8.41 -23.70
C ALA A 203 -21.83 -8.75 -22.25
N ALA A 204 -22.85 -9.59 -22.05
CA ALA A 204 -23.29 -10.00 -20.72
C ALA A 204 -22.21 -10.78 -19.96
N GLU A 205 -21.44 -11.62 -20.67
CA GLU A 205 -20.30 -12.37 -20.10
C GLU A 205 -19.24 -11.41 -19.54
N MET A 206 -18.90 -10.36 -20.29
CA MET A 206 -17.96 -9.32 -19.83
C MET A 206 -18.44 -8.65 -18.56
N TYR A 207 -19.72 -8.28 -18.49
CA TYR A 207 -20.27 -7.62 -17.31
C TYR A 207 -20.25 -8.54 -16.09
N VAL A 208 -20.52 -9.84 -16.26
CA VAL A 208 -20.40 -10.82 -15.18
C VAL A 208 -18.94 -10.97 -14.72
N ALA A 209 -17.99 -11.05 -15.65
CA ALA A 209 -16.57 -11.12 -15.33
C ALA A 209 -16.10 -9.90 -14.52
N ILE A 210 -16.47 -8.69 -14.94
CA ILE A 210 -16.15 -7.45 -14.20
C ILE A 210 -16.79 -7.47 -12.82
N ARG A 211 -18.06 -7.88 -12.69
CA ARG A 211 -18.75 -7.94 -11.38
C ARG A 211 -18.04 -8.89 -10.41
N ASN A 212 -17.66 -10.08 -10.87
CA ASN A 212 -16.97 -11.06 -10.05
C ASN A 212 -15.61 -10.53 -9.54
N LEU A 213 -14.85 -9.89 -10.43
CA LEU A 213 -13.61 -9.23 -10.04
C LEU A 213 -13.88 -8.09 -9.07
N LEU A 214 -14.88 -7.26 -9.32
CA LEU A 214 -15.21 -6.12 -8.45
C LEU A 214 -15.56 -6.60 -7.03
N SER A 215 -16.40 -7.64 -6.89
CA SER A 215 -16.69 -8.26 -5.60
C SER A 215 -15.43 -8.80 -4.91
N SER A 216 -14.57 -9.52 -5.64
CA SER A 216 -13.31 -10.05 -5.10
C SER A 216 -12.39 -8.94 -4.61
N TYR A 217 -12.26 -7.84 -5.36
CA TYR A 217 -11.39 -6.72 -5.00
C TYR A 217 -11.95 -5.87 -3.86
N MET A 218 -13.27 -5.76 -3.73
CA MET A 218 -13.92 -5.15 -2.57
C MET A 218 -13.65 -5.93 -1.28
N ASP A 219 -13.61 -7.27 -1.35
CA ASP A 219 -13.19 -8.08 -0.20
C ASP A 219 -11.69 -7.94 0.08
N LYS A 220 -10.84 -7.93 -0.96
CA LYS A 220 -9.39 -7.70 -0.82
C LYS A 220 -9.08 -6.36 -0.13
N SER A 221 -9.86 -5.30 -0.38
CA SER A 221 -9.61 -4.00 0.25
C SER A 221 -9.74 -3.97 1.78
N LYS A 222 -10.40 -4.96 2.40
CA LYS A 222 -10.41 -5.10 3.86
C LYS A 222 -9.00 -5.28 4.42
N VAL A 223 -8.11 -5.91 3.65
CA VAL A 223 -6.70 -6.09 4.01
C VAL A 223 -5.99 -4.74 4.18
N ALA A 224 -6.39 -3.69 3.45
CA ALA A 224 -5.78 -2.37 3.58
C ALA A 224 -5.94 -1.77 4.99
N GLU A 225 -7.11 -2.00 5.62
CA GLU A 225 -7.38 -1.57 6.99
C GLU A 225 -6.49 -2.31 7.97
N TYR A 226 -6.44 -3.64 7.89
CA TYR A 226 -5.59 -4.47 8.76
C TYR A 226 -4.09 -4.14 8.61
N ILE A 227 -3.62 -3.93 7.38
CA ILE A 227 -2.22 -3.50 7.13
C ILE A 227 -1.97 -2.15 7.80
N SER A 228 -2.87 -1.17 7.66
CA SER A 228 -2.66 0.16 8.23
C SER A 228 -2.59 0.15 9.76
N VAL A 229 -3.44 -0.65 10.41
CA VAL A 229 -3.38 -0.84 11.86
C VAL A 229 -2.08 -1.53 12.24
N MET A 230 -1.73 -2.63 11.57
CA MET A 230 -0.52 -3.38 11.88
C MET A 230 0.75 -2.53 11.75
N VAL A 231 0.87 -1.76 10.67
CA VAL A 231 1.99 -0.83 10.46
C VAL A 231 2.09 0.18 11.60
N MET A 232 0.96 0.74 12.02
CA MET A 232 0.93 1.70 13.11
C MET A 232 1.34 1.07 14.45
N GLU A 233 0.81 -0.11 14.77
CA GLU A 233 1.13 -0.80 16.03
C GLU A 233 2.61 -1.18 16.11
N LEU A 234 3.22 -1.61 14.99
CA LEU A 234 4.65 -1.87 14.94
C LEU A 234 5.48 -0.59 15.13
N ALA A 235 5.05 0.52 14.52
CA ALA A 235 5.71 1.82 14.69
C ALA A 235 5.63 2.31 16.15
N LEU A 236 4.46 2.22 16.78
CA LEU A 236 4.26 2.57 18.19
C LEU A 236 5.09 1.68 19.13
N ASN A 237 5.21 0.39 18.83
CA ASN A 237 6.03 -0.51 19.63
C ASN A 237 7.52 -0.09 19.60
N ASN A 238 8.03 0.24 18.41
CA ASN A 238 9.42 0.70 18.27
C ASN A 238 9.64 2.08 18.92
N GLU A 239 8.70 3.00 18.75
CA GLU A 239 8.69 4.30 19.43
C GLU A 239 8.75 4.12 20.96
N ASN A 240 7.88 3.29 21.53
CA ASN A 240 7.83 3.06 22.97
C ASN A 240 9.12 2.41 23.50
N THR A 241 9.76 1.53 22.74
CA THR A 241 11.09 1.00 23.08
C THR A 241 12.13 2.13 23.18
N ASN A 242 12.17 3.02 22.19
CA ASN A 242 13.10 4.17 22.19
C ASN A 242 12.80 5.13 23.35
N ILE A 243 11.52 5.43 23.61
CA ILE A 243 11.09 6.28 24.73
C ILE A 243 11.49 5.67 26.07
N ARG A 244 11.23 4.37 26.30
CA ARG A 244 11.63 3.70 27.55
C ARG A 244 13.14 3.74 27.75
N LYS A 245 13.90 3.44 26.70
CA LYS A 245 15.36 3.46 26.73
C LYS A 245 15.89 4.86 27.11
N GLU A 246 15.37 5.90 26.49
CA GLU A 246 15.78 7.27 26.78
C GLU A 246 15.30 7.74 28.15
N ALA A 247 14.10 7.34 28.59
CA ALA A 247 13.61 7.62 29.94
C ALA A 247 14.56 7.05 31.02
N ARG A 248 15.08 5.83 30.84
CA ARG A 248 16.08 5.24 31.77
C ARG A 248 17.37 6.05 31.84
N ASN A 249 17.75 6.70 30.74
CA ASN A 249 18.94 7.53 30.65
C ASN A 249 18.71 8.91 31.29
N MET A 250 17.55 9.52 31.07
CA MET A 250 17.24 10.85 31.59
C MET A 250 16.86 10.85 33.07
N TYR A 251 16.20 9.79 33.54
CA TYR A 251 15.60 9.70 34.87
C TYR A 251 16.21 8.55 35.68
N HIS A 252 17.50 8.68 36.00
CA HIS A 252 18.20 7.69 36.82
C HIS A 252 17.57 7.58 38.22
N GLY A 253 17.36 6.34 38.69
CA GLY A 253 16.90 6.06 40.05
C GLY A 253 15.37 6.13 40.27
N ILE A 254 14.58 6.23 39.20
CA ILE A 254 13.12 6.04 39.27
C ILE A 254 12.81 4.56 39.06
N ASP A 255 12.13 3.94 40.04
CA ASP A 255 11.80 2.51 40.00
C ASP A 255 10.68 2.20 38.98
N ASP A 256 9.71 3.11 38.80
CA ASP A 256 8.59 2.93 37.88
C ASP A 256 8.68 3.89 36.67
N ILE A 257 9.51 3.50 35.72
CA ILE A 257 9.70 4.23 34.46
C ILE A 257 8.45 4.13 33.58
N ASP A 258 7.68 3.04 33.68
CA ASP A 258 6.50 2.84 32.85
C ASP A 258 5.36 3.79 33.25
N ALA A 259 5.16 4.08 34.55
CA ALA A 259 4.23 5.14 34.97
C ALA A 259 4.67 6.54 34.51
N LEU A 260 5.99 6.79 34.49
CA LEU A 260 6.57 8.09 34.15
C LEU A 260 6.36 8.48 32.69
N ILE A 261 6.46 7.53 31.75
CA ILE A 261 6.32 7.80 30.30
C ILE A 261 4.88 8.12 29.87
N PHE A 262 3.89 7.93 30.75
CA PHE A 262 2.50 8.33 30.54
C PHE A 262 2.23 9.79 30.93
N ASP A 263 3.14 10.44 31.67
CA ASP A 263 3.06 11.87 31.93
C ASP A 263 3.34 12.64 30.61
N PRO A 264 2.39 13.46 30.11
CA PRO A 264 2.55 14.16 28.84
C PRO A 264 3.74 15.12 28.80
N GLU A 265 4.07 15.79 29.90
CA GLU A 265 5.20 16.72 29.96
C GLU A 265 6.54 15.98 29.96
N VAL A 266 6.60 14.85 30.68
CA VAL A 266 7.80 13.99 30.69
C VAL A 266 7.99 13.35 29.32
N ARG A 267 6.93 12.81 28.71
CA ARG A 267 6.99 12.25 27.36
C ARG A 267 7.48 13.30 26.36
N ALA A 268 6.95 14.52 26.40
CA ALA A 268 7.38 15.58 25.50
C ALA A 268 8.88 15.91 25.64
N LYS A 269 9.43 15.90 26.87
CA LYS A 269 10.87 16.09 27.11
C LYS A 269 11.70 14.94 26.54
N ILE A 270 11.25 13.71 26.72
CA ILE A 270 11.92 12.52 26.16
C ILE A 270 11.92 12.58 24.63
N VAL A 271 10.79 12.93 24.00
CA VAL A 271 10.70 13.05 22.54
C VAL A 271 11.63 14.16 22.02
N GLN A 272 11.73 15.30 22.72
CA GLN A 272 12.69 16.35 22.36
C GLN A 272 14.14 15.87 22.42
N GLU A 273 14.51 15.08 23.44
CA GLU A 273 15.85 14.50 23.53
C GLU A 273 16.11 13.47 22.42
N LEU A 274 15.13 12.61 22.08
CA LEU A 274 15.24 11.69 20.94
C LEU A 274 15.46 12.45 19.62
N GLN A 275 14.72 13.52 19.40
CA GLN A 275 14.89 14.39 18.22
C GLN A 275 16.28 15.03 18.20
N ARG A 276 16.78 15.51 19.35
CA ARG A 276 18.12 16.11 19.47
C ARG A 276 19.23 15.09 19.18
N LYS A 277 19.03 13.83 19.59
CA LYS A 277 19.97 12.72 19.35
C LYS A 277 19.83 12.10 17.96
N HIS A 278 18.84 12.51 17.18
CA HIS A 278 18.50 11.90 15.89
C HIS A 278 18.13 10.41 16.01
N GLU A 279 17.50 10.03 17.12
CA GLU A 279 16.95 8.69 17.33
C GLU A 279 15.59 8.62 16.62
N LEU A 280 15.55 7.90 15.50
CA LEU A 280 14.41 7.83 14.60
C LEU A 280 13.92 6.40 14.43
N VAL A 281 12.61 6.26 14.26
CA VAL A 281 12.00 5.04 13.73
C VAL A 281 11.66 5.32 12.27
N PHE A 282 12.03 4.37 11.41
CA PHE A 282 11.86 4.48 9.97
C PHE A 282 10.84 3.46 9.49
N LEU A 283 9.98 3.89 8.57
CA LEU A 283 8.97 3.09 7.94
C LEU A 283 9.04 3.28 6.43
N SER A 284 9.29 2.18 5.71
CA SER A 284 9.47 2.17 4.26
C SER A 284 8.50 1.21 3.59
N TRP A 285 7.83 1.68 2.54
CA TRP A 285 7.02 0.88 1.63
C TRP A 285 7.72 0.80 0.28
N LYS A 286 8.20 -0.39 -0.07
CA LYS A 286 8.74 -0.70 -1.39
C LYS A 286 7.67 -1.34 -2.27
N LEU A 287 7.41 -0.72 -3.41
CA LEU A 287 6.41 -1.13 -4.37
C LEU A 287 7.05 -2.03 -5.44
N GLY A 288 6.42 -3.16 -5.70
CA GLY A 288 6.78 -4.06 -6.79
C GLY A 288 5.91 -3.80 -8.01
N GLY A 289 6.54 -3.81 -9.19
CA GLY A 289 5.90 -3.46 -10.43
C GLY A 289 6.49 -2.17 -10.99
N GLY A 290 7.06 -2.32 -12.17
CA GLY A 290 7.60 -1.30 -13.06
C GLY A 290 7.80 -1.98 -14.41
N SER A 291 8.00 -1.22 -15.48
CA SER A 291 8.15 -1.72 -16.85
C SER A 291 9.22 -2.82 -17.01
N THR A 292 10.20 -2.87 -16.10
CA THR A 292 11.31 -3.82 -16.06
C THR A 292 11.15 -4.99 -15.06
N SER A 293 10.04 -5.04 -14.30
CA SER A 293 9.88 -5.95 -13.15
C SER A 293 9.04 -7.20 -13.46
N ILE A 294 9.57 -8.11 -14.29
CA ILE A 294 8.91 -9.40 -14.57
C ILE A 294 8.79 -10.21 -13.25
N GLY A 295 7.58 -10.65 -12.91
CA GLY A 295 7.32 -11.51 -11.75
C GLY A 295 7.23 -10.81 -10.38
N LYS A 296 7.32 -9.47 -10.32
CA LYS A 296 7.16 -8.68 -9.07
C LYS A 296 5.92 -7.79 -9.04
N GLN A 297 5.00 -7.94 -10.00
CA GLN A 297 3.77 -7.16 -10.04
C GLN A 297 2.85 -7.52 -8.86
N GLY A 298 2.32 -6.50 -8.16
CA GLY A 298 1.44 -6.70 -7.01
C GLY A 298 2.17 -6.98 -5.68
N ARG A 299 3.51 -6.91 -5.68
CA ARG A 299 4.30 -7.07 -4.46
C ARG A 299 4.37 -5.77 -3.66
N LEU A 300 4.14 -5.84 -2.37
CA LEU A 300 4.40 -4.76 -1.41
C LEU A 300 5.34 -5.29 -0.33
N SER A 301 6.40 -4.55 -0.04
CA SER A 301 7.29 -4.85 1.08
C SER A 301 7.32 -3.65 2.00
N ILE A 302 6.90 -3.85 3.25
CA ILE A 302 6.92 -2.83 4.29
C ILE A 302 8.04 -3.20 5.26
N THR A 303 8.97 -2.28 5.48
CA THR A 303 10.10 -2.47 6.38
C THR A 303 10.03 -1.42 7.48
N LEU A 304 10.13 -1.86 8.72
CA LEU A 304 10.26 -1.01 9.90
C LEU A 304 11.60 -1.30 10.58
N TYR A 305 12.31 -0.26 10.99
CA TYR A 305 13.58 -0.39 11.70
C TYR A 305 13.90 0.87 12.52
N ASN A 306 14.79 0.73 13.52
CA ASN A 306 15.01 1.71 14.59
C ASN A 306 16.41 2.36 14.60
N LYS A 307 17.28 2.08 13.61
CA LYS A 307 18.61 2.71 13.47
C LYS A 307 19.01 2.91 12.01
N ASP A 308 19.70 4.03 11.74
CA ASP A 308 20.07 4.51 10.39
C ASP A 308 21.36 3.85 9.84
N ASP A 309 22.48 3.93 10.57
CA ASP A 309 23.81 3.60 10.00
C ASP A 309 24.13 2.10 9.86
N GLU A 310 23.43 1.22 10.57
CA GLU A 310 23.77 -0.21 10.71
C GLU A 310 22.92 -1.13 9.79
N PHE A 311 21.93 -0.58 9.07
CA PHE A 311 21.02 -1.39 8.26
C PHE A 311 21.70 -2.01 7.04
N GLN A 312 22.61 -1.28 6.36
CA GLN A 312 23.15 -1.71 5.06
C GLN A 312 24.10 -2.90 5.16
N GLU A 313 25.01 -2.90 6.14
CA GLU A 313 25.90 -4.04 6.41
C GLU A 313 25.10 -5.31 6.74
N MET A 314 23.89 -5.13 7.26
CA MET A 314 23.01 -6.23 7.68
C MET A 314 21.95 -6.62 6.65
N LYS A 315 21.60 -5.73 5.72
CA LYS A 315 20.76 -6.04 4.55
C LYS A 315 21.43 -7.08 3.65
N ASP A 316 22.73 -6.93 3.41
CA ASP A 316 23.51 -7.89 2.63
C ASP A 316 23.57 -9.26 3.33
N ASN A 317 23.60 -9.27 4.67
CA ASN A 317 23.46 -10.49 5.48
C ASN A 317 22.05 -11.09 5.41
N ILE A 318 20.98 -10.30 5.42
CA ILE A 318 19.58 -10.76 5.31
C ILE A 318 19.27 -11.32 3.91
N GLU A 319 19.80 -10.70 2.86
CA GLU A 319 19.64 -11.13 1.47
C GLU A 319 20.50 -12.35 1.15
N SER A 320 21.74 -12.44 1.64
CA SER A 320 22.57 -13.65 1.52
C SER A 320 22.03 -14.83 2.35
N ALA A 321 21.45 -14.55 3.53
CA ALA A 321 20.69 -15.50 4.36
C ALA A 321 19.40 -16.03 3.72
N LYS A 322 18.92 -15.48 2.58
CA LYS A 322 17.87 -16.18 1.81
C LYS A 322 18.36 -17.47 1.18
N ASN A 323 19.67 -17.65 1.06
CA ASN A 323 20.30 -18.82 0.47
C ASN A 323 20.98 -19.75 1.50
N SER A 324 21.00 -19.39 2.79
CA SER A 324 21.63 -20.18 3.86
C SER A 324 20.79 -20.17 5.16
N ASN A 325 20.82 -21.29 5.90
CA ASN A 325 20.09 -21.52 7.16
C ASN A 325 20.61 -20.61 8.30
N THR A 326 20.22 -19.34 8.33
CA THR A 326 20.35 -18.50 9.53
C THR A 326 18.99 -18.25 10.17
N ASN A 327 19.00 -18.06 11.50
CA ASN A 327 17.87 -17.91 12.44
C ASN A 327 16.85 -16.82 12.05
N LYS A 328 16.13 -16.99 10.95
CA LYS A 328 14.93 -16.21 10.61
C LYS A 328 13.82 -16.68 11.52
N LYS A 329 13.30 -15.76 12.35
CA LYS A 329 12.13 -16.01 13.18
C LYS A 329 10.91 -15.32 12.56
N SER A 330 9.77 -15.97 12.64
CA SER A 330 8.50 -15.30 12.36
C SER A 330 8.30 -14.16 13.36
N LEU A 331 7.58 -13.11 12.96
CA LEU A 331 7.17 -12.06 13.90
C LEU A 331 6.33 -12.64 15.06
N ILE A 332 5.56 -13.71 14.80
CA ILE A 332 4.84 -14.45 15.86
C ILE A 332 5.82 -15.05 16.87
N ASP A 333 6.87 -15.72 16.39
CA ASP A 333 7.85 -16.38 17.27
C ASP A 333 8.61 -15.33 18.07
N PHE A 334 8.96 -14.20 17.45
CA PHE A 334 9.59 -13.08 18.12
C PHE A 334 8.77 -12.56 19.30
N TYR A 335 7.48 -12.29 19.10
CA TYR A 335 6.62 -11.81 20.18
C TYR A 335 6.42 -12.84 21.30
N ARG A 336 6.41 -14.15 21.00
CA ARG A 336 6.30 -15.22 22.00
C ARG A 336 7.54 -15.37 22.89
N GLU A 337 8.69 -14.88 22.43
CA GLU A 337 9.94 -14.93 23.17
C GLU A 337 10.16 -13.70 24.07
N LEU A 338 9.32 -12.67 23.96
CA LEU A 338 9.39 -11.49 24.83
C LEU A 338 8.90 -11.85 26.26
N PRO A 339 9.54 -11.31 27.32
CA PRO A 339 9.14 -11.60 28.70
C PRO A 339 7.67 -11.26 28.98
N GLU A 340 6.96 -12.15 29.69
CA GLU A 340 5.58 -11.92 30.14
C GLU A 340 5.51 -10.60 30.95
N GLY A 341 4.59 -9.70 30.58
CA GLY A 341 4.37 -8.42 31.26
C GLY A 341 4.75 -7.16 30.47
N GLN A 342 5.31 -7.27 29.25
CA GLN A 342 5.44 -6.09 28.37
C GLN A 342 4.07 -5.75 27.74
N GLU A 343 3.36 -4.76 28.32
CA GLU A 343 2.13 -4.20 27.76
C GLU A 343 2.34 -3.77 26.28
N GLY A 344 1.54 -4.34 25.37
CA GLY A 344 1.58 -4.11 23.91
C GLY A 344 1.97 -5.34 23.07
N THR A 345 2.59 -6.36 23.67
CA THR A 345 3.05 -7.59 23.01
C THR A 345 1.87 -8.47 22.52
N ASP A 346 0.85 -8.65 23.36
CA ASP A 346 -0.32 -9.48 23.04
C ASP A 346 -1.20 -8.88 21.94
N LEU A 347 -1.29 -7.54 21.89
CA LEU A 347 -2.10 -6.84 20.91
C LEU A 347 -1.45 -6.89 19.51
N GLY A 348 -0.12 -6.78 19.44
CA GLY A 348 0.64 -6.97 18.19
C GLY A 348 0.49 -8.39 17.62
N LEU A 349 0.54 -9.42 18.47
CA LEU A 349 0.26 -10.81 18.09
C LEU A 349 -1.16 -11.01 17.58
N TYR A 350 -2.13 -10.40 18.26
CA TYR A 350 -3.52 -10.42 17.85
C TYR A 350 -3.66 -9.83 16.44
N TYR A 351 -3.22 -8.59 16.21
CA TYR A 351 -3.33 -7.97 14.88
C TYR A 351 -2.60 -8.75 13.78
N LEU A 352 -1.46 -9.37 14.08
CA LEU A 352 -0.75 -10.22 13.14
C LEU A 352 -1.57 -11.45 12.71
N SER A 353 -2.21 -12.12 13.68
CA SER A 353 -3.08 -13.27 13.41
C SER A 353 -4.29 -12.86 12.57
N TYR A 354 -4.93 -11.74 12.90
CA TYR A 354 -6.07 -11.23 12.12
C TYR A 354 -5.68 -10.85 10.70
N LEU A 355 -4.51 -10.22 10.52
CA LEU A 355 -3.99 -9.86 9.20
C LEU A 355 -3.69 -11.11 8.36
N ASP A 356 -3.07 -12.14 8.94
CA ASP A 356 -2.78 -13.39 8.25
C ASP A 356 -4.06 -14.11 7.81
N ASP A 357 -5.05 -14.23 8.71
CA ASP A 357 -6.35 -14.81 8.40
C ASP A 357 -7.10 -14.01 7.33
N ALA A 358 -7.07 -12.68 7.40
CA ALA A 358 -7.68 -11.82 6.40
C ALA A 358 -7.01 -12.01 5.02
N CYS A 359 -5.68 -12.03 4.97
CA CYS A 359 -4.92 -12.26 3.74
C CYS A 359 -5.25 -13.62 3.11
N LYS A 360 -5.29 -14.69 3.91
CA LYS A 360 -5.65 -16.05 3.45
C LYS A 360 -7.04 -16.10 2.83
N LYS A 361 -8.03 -15.45 3.46
CA LYS A 361 -9.43 -15.41 2.96
C LYS A 361 -9.55 -14.79 1.57
N VAL A 362 -8.67 -13.85 1.23
CA VAL A 362 -8.72 -13.14 -0.06
C VAL A 362 -7.56 -13.51 -1.00
N ASN A 363 -6.86 -14.62 -0.71
CA ASN A 363 -5.74 -15.14 -1.49
C ASN A 363 -4.59 -14.14 -1.70
N VAL A 364 -4.31 -13.31 -0.69
CA VAL A 364 -3.12 -12.46 -0.63
C VAL A 364 -2.04 -13.24 0.11
N LYS A 365 -0.86 -13.43 -0.51
CA LYS A 365 0.26 -14.10 0.18
C LYS A 365 0.90 -13.10 1.14
N PHE A 366 1.01 -13.49 2.40
CA PHE A 366 1.58 -12.67 3.46
C PHE A 366 2.74 -13.41 4.15
N GLU A 367 3.85 -12.72 4.35
CA GLU A 367 4.99 -13.21 5.12
C GLU A 367 5.47 -12.09 6.06
N SER A 368 5.76 -12.44 7.31
CA SER A 368 6.36 -11.53 8.30
C SER A 368 7.67 -12.10 8.81
N LEU A 369 8.71 -11.27 8.87
CA LEU A 369 10.05 -11.66 9.25
C LEU A 369 10.65 -10.63 10.20
N VAL A 370 11.32 -11.10 11.25
CA VAL A 370 12.08 -10.26 12.17
C VAL A 370 13.53 -10.68 12.16
N ASN A 371 14.42 -9.69 12.05
CA ASN A 371 15.83 -9.87 12.30
C ASN A 371 16.23 -8.95 13.45
N GLN A 372 16.80 -9.52 14.49
CA GLN A 372 17.35 -8.79 15.63
C GLN A 372 18.86 -8.98 15.68
N PHE A 373 19.56 -7.88 15.93
CA PHE A 373 21.02 -7.87 15.95
C PHE A 373 21.50 -7.38 17.30
N SER A 374 21.84 -8.32 18.18
CA SER A 374 22.17 -8.07 19.59
C SER A 374 23.38 -7.16 19.79
N ALA A 375 24.35 -7.18 18.86
CA ALA A 375 25.55 -6.34 18.93
C ALA A 375 25.24 -4.85 18.72
N SER A 376 24.14 -4.57 18.01
CA SER A 376 23.84 -3.26 17.46
C SER A 376 22.48 -2.73 17.94
N ASP A 377 21.68 -3.52 18.66
CA ASP A 377 20.34 -3.15 19.13
C ASP A 377 19.38 -2.77 17.97
N LEU A 378 19.73 -3.17 16.74
CA LEU A 378 18.90 -3.00 15.55
C LEU A 378 17.84 -4.10 15.52
N THR A 379 16.59 -3.68 15.38
CA THR A 379 15.47 -4.57 15.05
C THR A 379 14.94 -4.19 13.68
N VAL A 380 14.88 -5.17 12.78
CA VAL A 380 14.30 -5.01 11.43
C VAL A 380 13.10 -5.92 11.28
N ILE A 381 11.94 -5.33 11.04
CA ILE A 381 10.69 -6.05 10.78
C ILE A 381 10.33 -5.87 9.31
N ASN A 382 10.07 -6.97 8.61
CA ASN A 382 9.63 -6.98 7.22
C ASN A 382 8.26 -7.63 7.11
N LEU A 383 7.31 -6.92 6.52
CA LEU A 383 6.01 -7.43 6.09
C LEU A 383 5.98 -7.48 4.56
N ASN A 384 5.83 -8.67 4.00
CA ASN A 384 5.77 -8.88 2.56
C ASN A 384 4.37 -9.34 2.15
N PHE A 385 3.80 -8.66 1.17
CA PHE A 385 2.49 -8.97 0.59
C PHE A 385 2.65 -9.21 -0.91
N ASN A 386 1.88 -10.17 -1.43
CA ASN A 386 1.70 -10.37 -2.86
C ASN A 386 0.19 -10.49 -3.13
N PHE A 387 -0.36 -9.44 -3.74
CA PHE A 387 -1.81 -9.25 -3.92
C PHE A 387 -2.39 -10.00 -5.11
#